data_AF-A0A0P6YHT5-F1
#
_entry.id   AF-A0A0P6YHT5-F1
#
_cell.length_a   1.000
_cell.length_b   1.000
_cell.length_c   1.000
_cell.angle_alpha   90.00
_cell.angle_beta   90.00
_cell.angle_gamma   90.00
#
_symmetry.space_group_name_H-M   'P 1'
#
loop_
_entity.id
_entity.type
_entity.pdbx_description
1 polymer ?
#
loop_
_entity_poly.entity_id
_entity_poly.type
_entity_poly.pdbx_seq_one_letter_code
_entity_poly.pdbx_strand_id
1 'polypeptide(L)'
;MQHGRRWCSVVGLLALVLFPVIIHAQEPQAIPAKNQFNPPAHDPFGVTTTNQTNPKSSNEPDIYGALASGSAAQCGSGITNWTTTSAALIPIVSCSLTFSEPGFVYLAASASLGIASESSSYEAYFRLGVDSTSGDPGTERWLNIYTDSSDGTDKNLAVSKIVGVTAGTHNFYFLGARFSASGTVNLYNPILSVLYFPNSSPIKACNANLNGNWTTSSETLTEINSCSLNLPQAGHVYMNANASASFVNQAYEVETRLAIDTTNVAGSYRWTNIESDTGDGTDESVATSQLMPVTSGTHSFKFLAGRSAGTGTVNLFDPSLSIIYFPAGAVNAVRCGQGGAGSWSNAINTFSTLASCSMLTGNGVVFMDGNASAGLNSASGAAWEGLFRFSIDGTGLATTDRWINVYPDSGDGTDRVINSQGLALLSQGVHSFAFTGRLYAGTGTAHVYRPALIVLASPTKIFIPAAIK
;
A
#
# COMPACT_ATOMS: atom_id res chain seq x y z
N MET A 1 49.51 71.06 21.82
CA MET A 1 48.23 70.98 21.06
C MET A 1 47.80 69.51 21.09
N GLN A 2 47.23 68.94 22.16
CA GLN A 2 45.88 69.11 22.71
C GLN A 2 44.77 69.21 21.67
N HIS A 3 44.09 68.08 21.42
CA HIS A 3 42.65 67.84 21.28
C HIS A 3 42.50 66.32 21.01
N GLY A 4 41.59 65.54 21.59
CA GLY A 4 40.37 65.84 22.30
C GLY A 4 39.27 64.88 21.80
N ARG A 5 38.95 63.88 22.63
CA ARG A 5 37.83 62.90 22.60
C ARG A 5 36.62 63.22 21.69
N ARG A 6 35.99 62.18 21.12
CA ARG A 6 34.62 61.75 21.50
C ARG A 6 34.20 60.39 20.92
N TRP A 7 33.62 59.58 21.81
CA TRP A 7 32.89 58.34 21.56
C TRP A 7 31.53 58.60 20.88
N CYS A 8 31.07 57.64 20.09
CA CYS A 8 29.64 57.30 19.95
C CYS A 8 29.52 55.82 19.59
N SER A 9 29.16 54.99 20.57
CA SER A 9 28.72 53.62 20.37
C SER A 9 27.26 53.63 19.92
N VAL A 10 26.95 53.04 18.77
CA VAL A 10 25.57 52.75 18.37
C VAL A 10 25.28 51.31 18.78
N VAL A 11 24.57 51.17 19.91
CA VAL A 11 23.92 49.92 20.31
C VAL A 11 22.63 49.83 19.50
N GLY A 12 22.63 49.01 18.45
CA GLY A 12 21.43 48.63 17.71
C GLY A 12 20.65 47.60 18.52
N LEU A 13 19.59 48.06 19.18
CA LEU A 13 18.61 47.21 19.87
C LEU A 13 17.76 46.50 18.79
N LEU A 14 18.04 45.24 18.51
CA LEU A 14 17.20 44.41 17.64
C LEU A 14 15.99 43.94 18.48
N ALA A 15 14.85 44.61 18.31
CA ALA A 15 13.59 44.18 18.89
C ALA A 15 13.13 42.90 18.20
N LEU A 16 13.21 41.77 18.91
CA LEU A 16 12.63 40.50 18.50
C LEU A 16 11.10 40.63 18.61
N VAL A 17 10.44 40.98 17.51
CA VAL A 17 8.97 40.96 17.43
C VAL A 17 8.54 39.49 17.30
N LEU A 18 8.22 38.88 18.44
CA LEU A 18 7.51 37.61 18.52
C LEU A 18 6.08 37.84 18.02
N PHE A 19 5.84 37.60 16.73
CA PHE A 19 4.47 37.41 16.24
C PHE A 19 3.97 36.06 16.73
N PRO A 20 2.79 35.98 17.37
CA PRO A 20 2.15 34.70 17.62
C PRO A 20 1.84 34.05 16.27
N VAL A 21 2.47 32.91 15.99
CA VAL A 21 2.07 32.04 14.89
C VAL A 21 0.72 31.44 15.29
N ILE A 22 -0.36 32.06 14.81
CA ILE A 22 -1.69 31.47 14.88
C ILE A 22 -1.72 30.37 13.82
N ILE A 23 -1.49 29.14 14.25
CA ILE A 23 -1.77 27.94 13.46
C ILE A 23 -3.29 27.92 13.26
N HIS A 24 -3.75 28.39 12.11
CA HIS A 24 -5.13 28.22 11.70
C HIS A 24 -5.31 26.72 11.44
N ALA A 25 -6.16 26.06 12.21
CA ALA A 25 -6.69 24.75 11.84
C ALA A 25 -7.35 24.92 10.47
N GLN A 26 -6.74 24.34 9.44
CA GLN A 26 -7.23 24.44 8.08
C GLN A 26 -8.57 23.68 8.00
N GLU A 27 -9.62 24.36 7.54
CA GLU A 27 -10.94 23.73 7.36
C GLU A 27 -10.82 22.47 6.49
N PRO A 28 -11.59 21.41 6.77
CA PRO A 28 -11.62 20.21 5.95
C PRO A 28 -11.91 20.59 4.49
N GLN A 29 -10.99 20.28 3.57
CA GLN A 29 -11.23 20.53 2.15
C GLN A 29 -12.31 19.57 1.64
N ALA A 30 -13.28 20.12 0.91
CA ALA A 30 -14.28 19.33 0.19
C ALA A 30 -13.59 18.41 -0.83
N ILE A 31 -13.96 17.14 -0.86
CA ILE A 31 -13.45 16.16 -1.82
C ILE A 31 -13.91 16.60 -3.23
N PRO A 32 -13.05 16.55 -4.28
CA PRO A 32 -13.45 16.85 -5.65
C PRO A 32 -14.65 16.01 -6.08
N ALA A 33 -15.57 16.60 -6.84
CA ALA A 33 -16.76 15.89 -7.33
C ALA A 33 -16.36 14.86 -8.40
N LYS A 34 -16.38 13.57 -8.04
CA LYS A 34 -16.59 12.45 -8.97
C LYS A 34 -18.05 12.48 -9.43
N ASN A 35 -18.33 12.13 -10.68
CA ASN A 35 -19.68 12.22 -11.27
C ASN A 35 -20.70 11.45 -10.40
N GLN A 36 -21.57 12.16 -9.67
CA GLN A 36 -22.45 11.58 -8.65
C GLN A 36 -23.63 10.80 -9.27
N PHE A 37 -23.73 9.48 -9.01
CA PHE A 37 -24.96 8.71 -9.22
C PHE A 37 -25.30 7.81 -8.02
N ASN A 38 -26.59 7.44 -7.92
CA ASN A 38 -27.14 6.73 -6.75
C ASN A 38 -26.63 5.28 -6.65
N PRO A 39 -26.40 4.76 -5.42
CA PRO A 39 -25.96 3.38 -5.20
C PRO A 39 -27.00 2.36 -5.70
N PRO A 40 -26.58 1.27 -6.35
CA PRO A 40 -27.48 0.24 -6.87
C PRO A 40 -27.75 -0.94 -5.90
N ALA A 41 -28.62 -1.86 -6.35
CA ALA A 41 -29.24 -2.92 -5.57
C ALA A 41 -28.39 -4.19 -5.40
N HIS A 42 -28.15 -4.53 -4.12
CA HIS A 42 -28.04 -5.85 -3.46
C HIS A 42 -27.66 -7.08 -4.31
N ASP A 43 -26.51 -7.71 -3.99
CA ASP A 43 -26.22 -9.11 -4.36
C ASP A 43 -26.65 -10.05 -3.20
N PRO A 44 -27.79 -10.75 -3.33
CA PRO A 44 -28.32 -11.61 -2.27
C PRO A 44 -27.54 -12.91 -2.02
N PHE A 45 -26.50 -13.22 -2.81
CA PHE A 45 -25.83 -14.52 -2.78
C PHE A 45 -24.37 -14.47 -2.31
N GLY A 46 -23.98 -13.45 -1.53
CA GLY A 46 -22.66 -13.40 -0.87
C GLY A 46 -22.33 -14.71 -0.12
N VAL A 47 -21.07 -14.90 0.25
CA VAL A 47 -20.57 -16.17 0.81
C VAL A 47 -21.11 -16.35 2.23
N THR A 48 -22.37 -16.79 2.36
CA THR A 48 -23.06 -16.86 3.65
C THR A 48 -22.30 -17.76 4.62
N THR A 49 -21.85 -17.17 5.73
CA THR A 49 -21.36 -17.92 6.88
C THR A 49 -22.56 -18.42 7.69
N THR A 50 -22.53 -19.67 8.15
CA THR A 50 -23.57 -20.18 9.07
C THR A 50 -23.23 -19.96 10.53
N ASN A 51 -22.02 -19.54 10.94
CA ASN A 51 -21.68 -19.27 12.35
C ASN A 51 -20.22 -18.76 12.54
N GLN A 52 -19.86 -17.54 12.13
CA GLN A 52 -18.66 -16.89 12.68
C GLN A 52 -18.93 -15.44 13.05
N THR A 53 -18.84 -15.15 14.35
CA THR A 53 -18.80 -13.78 14.87
C THR A 53 -17.58 -13.06 14.32
N ASN A 54 -17.74 -11.80 13.89
CA ASN A 54 -16.71 -10.80 13.55
C ASN A 54 -15.31 -11.17 14.07
N PRO A 55 -14.23 -11.02 13.28
CA PRO A 55 -12.88 -11.35 13.72
C PRO A 55 -12.61 -10.70 15.08
N LYS A 56 -12.59 -11.54 16.13
CA LYS A 56 -12.32 -11.12 17.49
C LYS A 56 -10.97 -10.42 17.48
N SER A 57 -10.97 -9.17 17.92
CA SER A 57 -9.78 -8.38 18.25
C SER A 57 -8.67 -9.28 18.79
N SER A 58 -7.58 -9.42 18.04
CA SER A 58 -6.39 -10.07 18.58
C SER A 58 -5.81 -9.14 19.64
N ASN A 59 -5.81 -9.58 20.90
CA ASN A 59 -5.18 -8.88 22.03
C ASN A 59 -3.62 -8.93 21.94
N GLU A 60 -3.04 -8.98 20.75
CA GLU A 60 -1.59 -8.94 20.60
C GLU A 60 -1.11 -7.50 20.77
N PRO A 61 -0.06 -7.26 21.57
CA PRO A 61 0.42 -5.92 21.85
C PRO A 61 0.91 -5.25 20.56
N ASP A 62 0.41 -4.05 20.31
CA ASP A 62 0.95 -3.14 19.32
C ASP A 62 2.47 -2.99 19.52
N ILE A 63 3.24 -3.12 18.43
CA ILE A 63 4.69 -2.91 18.45
C ILE A 63 4.95 -1.39 18.52
N TYR A 64 4.86 -0.81 19.71
CA TYR A 64 5.21 0.59 19.98
C TYR A 64 6.34 0.68 21.00
N GLY A 65 7.51 1.21 20.58
CA GLY A 65 8.63 1.42 21.48
C GLY A 65 9.73 2.31 20.89
N ALA A 66 10.06 3.41 21.58
CA ALA A 66 11.04 4.42 21.19
C ALA A 66 12.50 3.95 21.30
N LEU A 67 13.43 4.48 20.48
CA LEU A 67 14.83 4.84 20.80
C LEU A 67 15.58 5.49 19.62
N ALA A 68 16.68 6.24 19.86
CA ALA A 68 17.27 7.23 18.95
C ALA A 68 18.45 6.78 18.04
N SER A 69 18.60 7.53 16.92
CA SER A 69 19.71 7.65 15.94
C SER A 69 20.05 6.49 14.97
N GLY A 70 19.81 6.69 13.66
CA GLY A 70 20.39 5.85 12.60
C GLY A 70 19.48 5.42 11.43
N SER A 71 19.29 6.32 10.46
CA SER A 71 19.06 6.03 9.02
C SER A 71 17.80 5.32 8.52
N ALA A 72 16.87 4.91 9.38
CA ALA A 72 15.48 4.68 8.98
C ALA A 72 14.57 4.72 10.20
N ALA A 73 13.62 5.65 10.22
CA ALA A 73 12.57 5.70 11.22
C ALA A 73 11.30 5.16 10.58
N GLN A 74 10.57 4.36 11.36
CA GLN A 74 9.38 3.69 10.89
C GLN A 74 8.30 3.78 11.94
N CYS A 75 7.09 3.92 11.44
CA CYS A 75 5.91 3.71 12.21
C CYS A 75 4.99 2.83 11.39
N GLY A 76 4.22 2.03 12.10
CA GLY A 76 2.96 1.54 11.62
C GLY A 76 2.04 1.41 12.79
N SER A 77 0.86 2.00 12.67
CA SER A 77 -0.24 1.65 13.55
C SER A 77 -1.08 0.66 12.75
N GLY A 78 -1.30 -0.51 13.34
CA GLY A 78 -2.24 -1.49 12.85
C GLY A 78 -3.39 -1.48 13.83
N ILE A 79 -4.54 -0.91 13.47
CA ILE A 79 -5.73 -1.07 14.31
C ILE A 79 -6.52 -2.25 13.80
N THR A 80 -7.13 -3.03 14.70
CA THR A 80 -7.91 -4.20 14.27
C THR A 80 -9.04 -3.81 13.32
N ASN A 81 -9.70 -2.70 13.63
CA ASN A 81 -10.79 -2.16 12.83
C ASN A 81 -10.81 -0.64 12.88
N TRP A 82 -11.24 -0.01 11.80
CA TRP A 82 -11.56 1.42 11.70
C TRP A 82 -12.87 1.63 10.98
N THR A 83 -13.70 2.56 11.47
CA THR A 83 -14.95 2.90 10.79
C THR A 83 -15.16 4.40 10.67
N THR A 84 -15.87 4.81 9.61
CA THR A 84 -16.35 6.20 9.48
C THR A 84 -17.60 6.32 8.63
N THR A 85 -18.40 7.34 8.94
CA THR A 85 -19.46 7.87 8.08
C THR A 85 -19.14 9.29 7.58
N SER A 86 -17.96 9.81 7.94
CA SER A 86 -17.52 11.17 7.58
C SER A 86 -17.28 11.31 6.08
N ALA A 87 -17.79 12.39 5.49
CA ALA A 87 -17.44 12.81 4.13
C ALA A 87 -16.13 13.61 4.06
N ALA A 88 -15.54 13.95 5.20
CA ALA A 88 -14.22 14.54 5.28
C ALA A 88 -13.16 13.47 5.54
N LEU A 89 -11.97 13.66 4.94
CA LEU A 89 -10.79 12.84 5.24
C LEU A 89 -10.44 12.96 6.72
N ILE A 90 -10.38 11.81 7.38
CA ILE A 90 -9.97 11.68 8.77
C ILE A 90 -8.85 10.63 8.89
N PRO A 91 -7.94 10.76 9.86
CA PRO A 91 -6.91 9.75 10.11
C PRO A 91 -7.49 8.37 10.42
N ILE A 92 -7.05 7.38 9.65
CA ILE A 92 -7.23 5.94 9.93
C ILE A 92 -6.11 5.50 10.87
N VAL A 93 -4.89 5.75 10.42
CA VAL A 93 -3.63 5.44 11.09
C VAL A 93 -2.73 6.66 10.93
N SER A 94 -1.99 6.99 11.97
CA SER A 94 -0.98 8.03 11.87
C SER A 94 0.22 7.75 12.76
N CYS A 95 1.31 8.47 12.49
CA CYS A 95 2.47 8.44 13.35
C CYS A 95 3.30 9.72 13.19
N SER A 96 4.24 9.93 14.10
CA SER A 96 5.20 11.03 14.01
C SER A 96 6.63 10.50 14.02
N LEU A 97 7.47 10.93 13.08
CA LEU A 97 8.90 10.62 13.06
C LEU A 97 9.69 11.93 13.19
N THR A 98 10.87 11.90 13.83
CA THR A 98 11.80 13.04 13.85
C THR A 98 13.11 12.68 13.17
N PHE A 99 13.50 13.46 12.17
CA PHE A 99 14.71 13.25 11.39
C PHE A 99 15.78 14.29 11.75
N SER A 100 17.02 13.82 11.89
CA SER A 100 18.17 14.69 12.19
C SER A 100 18.73 15.41 10.97
N GLU A 101 18.39 14.97 9.76
CA GLU A 101 18.81 15.55 8.48
C GLU A 101 17.68 15.40 7.45
N PRO A 102 17.73 16.13 6.32
CA PRO A 102 16.80 15.92 5.22
C PRO A 102 17.01 14.58 4.50
N GLY A 103 15.95 14.10 3.86
CA GLY A 103 15.97 12.84 3.11
C GLY A 103 14.68 12.63 2.32
N PHE A 104 14.34 11.38 2.06
CA PHE A 104 13.04 10.99 1.55
C PHE A 104 12.43 9.87 2.39
N VAL A 105 11.12 9.75 2.34
CA VAL A 105 10.37 8.65 2.93
C VAL A 105 9.62 7.89 1.84
N TYR A 106 9.58 6.57 1.97
CA TYR A 106 8.60 5.72 1.30
C TYR A 106 7.45 5.48 2.25
N LEU A 107 6.27 5.92 1.87
CA LEU A 107 5.01 5.72 2.57
C LEU A 107 4.25 4.66 1.83
N ALA A 108 3.73 3.68 2.56
CA ALA A 108 2.82 2.74 1.95
C ALA A 108 1.84 2.18 2.97
N ALA A 109 0.58 2.09 2.56
CA ALA A 109 -0.51 1.67 3.42
C ALA A 109 -1.31 0.56 2.75
N SER A 110 -1.88 -0.32 3.57
CA SER A 110 -2.79 -1.36 3.10
C SER A 110 -3.84 -1.69 4.15
N ALA A 111 -5.01 -2.16 3.70
CA ALA A 111 -6.12 -2.58 4.55
C ALA A 111 -6.99 -3.60 3.82
N SER A 112 -7.79 -4.36 4.56
CA SER A 112 -8.97 -5.03 4.01
C SER A 112 -10.21 -4.18 4.26
N LEU A 113 -11.10 -4.09 3.29
CA LEU A 113 -12.35 -3.35 3.35
C LEU A 113 -13.48 -4.35 3.39
N GLY A 114 -14.52 -4.06 4.18
CA GLY A 114 -15.73 -4.87 4.21
C GLY A 114 -16.95 -4.03 4.52
N ILE A 115 -18.12 -4.65 4.48
CA ILE A 115 -19.33 -4.03 4.98
C ILE A 115 -19.52 -4.38 6.45
N ALA A 116 -19.90 -3.40 7.28
CA ALA A 116 -20.40 -3.74 8.62
C ALA A 116 -21.77 -4.42 8.46
N SER A 117 -22.03 -5.52 9.16
CA SER A 117 -23.37 -6.12 9.22
C SER A 117 -24.39 -5.04 9.58
N GLU A 118 -25.40 -4.79 8.72
CA GLU A 118 -26.38 -3.67 8.78
C GLU A 118 -26.04 -2.39 8.00
N SER A 119 -24.92 -2.33 7.28
CA SER A 119 -24.58 -1.19 6.43
C SER A 119 -25.18 -1.31 5.02
N SER A 120 -25.35 -0.16 4.35
CA SER A 120 -25.63 -0.07 2.91
C SER A 120 -24.31 0.06 2.14
N SER A 121 -24.36 -0.11 0.81
CA SER A 121 -23.22 0.14 -0.07
C SER A 121 -22.64 1.55 0.11
N TYR A 122 -21.33 1.68 -0.10
CA TYR A 122 -20.60 2.94 0.02
C TYR A 122 -19.44 3.02 -0.96
N GLU A 123 -19.07 4.24 -1.37
CA GLU A 123 -17.76 4.49 -1.96
C GLU A 123 -16.83 5.04 -0.89
N ALA A 124 -15.69 4.37 -0.69
CA ALA A 124 -14.65 4.82 0.20
C ALA A 124 -13.51 5.49 -0.56
N TYR A 125 -12.90 6.45 0.12
CA TYR A 125 -11.87 7.29 -0.44
C TYR A 125 -10.69 7.40 0.50
N PHE A 126 -9.48 7.19 -0.02
CA PHE A 126 -8.25 7.10 0.76
C PHE A 126 -7.13 7.95 0.18
N ARG A 127 -6.28 8.47 1.07
CA ARG A 127 -5.06 9.20 0.72
C ARG A 127 -3.95 8.93 1.72
N LEU A 128 -2.70 9.12 1.29
CA LEU A 128 -1.55 9.29 2.16
C LEU A 128 -1.32 10.78 2.43
N GLY A 129 -0.79 11.14 3.61
CA GLY A 129 -0.48 12.53 3.97
C GLY A 129 0.82 12.67 4.73
N VAL A 130 1.50 13.80 4.53
CA VAL A 130 2.65 14.25 5.33
C VAL A 130 2.34 15.64 5.86
N ASP A 131 2.37 15.80 7.18
CA ASP A 131 2.08 17.03 7.94
C ASP A 131 0.72 17.69 7.67
N SER A 132 -0.13 17.04 6.87
CA SER A 132 -1.46 17.51 6.52
C SER A 132 -2.47 16.37 6.51
N THR A 133 -3.62 16.62 7.13
CA THR A 133 -4.79 15.75 7.11
C THR A 133 -5.64 15.92 5.84
N SER A 134 -5.30 16.86 4.95
CA SER A 134 -5.90 16.94 3.62
C SER A 134 -5.47 15.78 2.71
N GLY A 135 -4.37 15.12 3.06
CA GLY A 135 -3.72 14.11 2.24
C GLY A 135 -3.14 14.66 0.94
N ASP A 136 -2.55 13.76 0.17
CA ASP A 136 -1.92 14.03 -1.11
C ASP A 136 -2.82 13.54 -2.26
N PRO A 137 -3.24 14.42 -3.18
CA PRO A 137 -4.13 14.05 -4.28
C PRO A 137 -3.49 13.06 -5.26
N GLY A 138 -2.16 12.94 -5.29
CA GLY A 138 -1.49 11.93 -6.11
C GLY A 138 -1.48 10.52 -5.51
N THR A 139 -2.21 10.31 -4.41
CA THR A 139 -2.33 9.02 -3.71
C THR A 139 -3.78 8.60 -3.51
N GLU A 140 -4.69 9.21 -4.27
CA GLU A 140 -6.12 8.93 -4.20
C GLU A 140 -6.42 7.48 -4.54
N ARG A 141 -7.11 6.79 -3.64
CA ARG A 141 -7.68 5.48 -3.91
C ARG A 141 -9.17 5.50 -3.62
N TRP A 142 -9.90 5.01 -4.60
CA TRP A 142 -11.35 4.92 -4.59
C TRP A 142 -11.71 3.44 -4.61
N LEU A 143 -12.64 3.03 -3.75
CA LEU A 143 -13.17 1.67 -3.72
C LEU A 143 -14.67 1.70 -3.44
N ASN A 144 -15.43 1.12 -4.36
CA ASN A 144 -16.83 0.80 -4.15
C ASN A 144 -16.96 -0.50 -3.33
N ILE A 145 -17.73 -0.44 -2.25
CA ILE A 145 -18.11 -1.59 -1.43
C ILE A 145 -19.63 -1.76 -1.52
N TYR A 146 -20.04 -2.94 -1.98
CA TYR A 146 -21.43 -3.27 -2.23
C TYR A 146 -22.03 -4.04 -1.04
N THR A 147 -23.36 -4.04 -0.92
CA THR A 147 -24.02 -4.79 0.15
C THR A 147 -23.98 -6.27 -0.24
N ASP A 148 -23.42 -7.09 0.64
CA ASP A 148 -23.25 -8.52 0.45
C ASP A 148 -24.02 -9.31 1.53
N SER A 149 -23.75 -10.60 1.66
CA SER A 149 -24.32 -11.46 2.70
C SER A 149 -23.91 -11.11 4.14
N SER A 150 -23.19 -10.00 4.34
CA SER A 150 -22.62 -9.54 5.62
C SER A 150 -21.58 -10.51 6.18
N ASP A 151 -20.80 -11.16 5.30
CA ASP A 151 -19.78 -12.13 5.69
C ASP A 151 -18.50 -11.46 6.22
N GLY A 152 -18.25 -10.21 5.82
CA GLY A 152 -17.15 -9.39 6.30
C GLY A 152 -16.45 -8.63 5.18
N THR A 153 -15.21 -9.02 4.91
CA THR A 153 -14.20 -8.27 4.13
C THR A 153 -14.17 -8.63 2.65
N ASP A 154 -14.58 -7.69 1.79
CA ASP A 154 -14.71 -7.90 0.36
C ASP A 154 -13.46 -7.58 -0.45
N LYS A 155 -12.74 -6.51 -0.10
CA LYS A 155 -11.69 -5.93 -0.97
C LYS A 155 -10.39 -5.67 -0.23
N ASN A 156 -9.30 -5.62 -0.99
CA ASN A 156 -7.99 -5.19 -0.52
C ASN A 156 -7.69 -3.79 -1.08
N LEU A 157 -7.05 -2.96 -0.28
CA LEU A 157 -6.50 -1.66 -0.67
C LEU A 157 -5.01 -1.64 -0.44
N ALA A 158 -4.28 -1.09 -1.41
CA ALA A 158 -2.90 -0.70 -1.24
C ALA A 158 -2.60 0.63 -1.93
N VAL A 159 -1.80 1.46 -1.27
CA VAL A 159 -1.35 2.75 -1.78
C VAL A 159 0.08 3.00 -1.32
N SER A 160 0.91 3.55 -2.21
CA SER A 160 2.28 3.92 -1.87
C SER A 160 2.70 5.25 -2.51
N LYS A 161 3.70 5.90 -1.92
CA LYS A 161 4.31 7.13 -2.42
C LYS A 161 5.72 7.32 -1.86
N ILE A 162 6.60 7.94 -2.64
CA ILE A 162 7.85 8.54 -2.13
C ILE A 162 7.70 10.06 -2.04
N VAL A 163 8.18 10.65 -0.94
CA VAL A 163 8.15 12.10 -0.70
C VAL A 163 9.40 12.56 0.03
N GLY A 164 9.90 13.74 -0.34
CA GLY A 164 11.03 14.39 0.33
C GLY A 164 10.61 14.96 1.69
N VAL A 165 11.49 14.87 2.69
CA VAL A 165 11.29 15.41 4.03
C VAL A 165 12.48 16.23 4.46
N THR A 166 12.24 17.25 5.27
CA THR A 166 13.29 18.06 5.88
C THR A 166 13.77 17.45 7.21
N ALA A 167 14.83 18.01 7.78
CA ALA A 167 15.14 17.71 9.19
C ALA A 167 14.03 18.29 10.08
N GLY A 168 13.64 17.56 11.13
CA GLY A 168 12.55 17.94 12.01
C GLY A 168 11.54 16.83 12.25
N THR A 169 10.48 17.16 12.98
CA THR A 169 9.36 16.25 13.25
C THR A 169 8.33 16.35 12.13
N HIS A 170 7.93 15.20 11.60
CA HIS A 170 6.91 15.07 10.57
C HIS A 170 5.84 14.08 11.03
N ASN A 171 4.59 14.36 10.66
CA ASN A 171 3.45 13.45 10.87
C ASN A 171 3.07 12.78 9.57
N PHE A 172 2.85 11.47 9.61
CA PHE A 172 2.45 10.66 8.47
C PHE A 172 1.06 10.12 8.71
N TYR A 173 0.22 10.15 7.68
CA TYR A 173 -1.18 9.79 7.77
C TYR A 173 -1.55 8.80 6.68
N PHE A 174 -2.30 7.78 7.06
CA PHE A 174 -3.21 7.06 6.20
C PHE A 174 -4.62 7.59 6.51
N LEU A 175 -5.24 8.22 5.52
CA LEU A 175 -6.49 8.98 5.67
C LEU A 175 -7.61 8.27 4.93
N GLY A 176 -8.82 8.35 5.46
CA GLY A 176 -10.02 7.76 4.88
C GLY A 176 -11.24 8.66 5.02
N ALA A 177 -12.15 8.55 4.07
CA ALA A 177 -13.47 9.16 4.09
C ALA A 177 -14.50 8.24 3.42
N ARG A 178 -15.77 8.45 3.75
CA ARG A 178 -16.91 7.99 2.96
C ARG A 178 -17.18 9.03 1.89
N PHE A 179 -17.04 8.70 0.63
CA PHE A 179 -17.28 9.65 -0.44
C PHE A 179 -18.77 9.78 -0.80
N SER A 180 -19.44 8.66 -1.07
CA SER A 180 -20.83 8.62 -1.50
C SER A 180 -21.63 7.52 -0.79
N ALA A 181 -22.96 7.57 -0.96
CA ALA A 181 -23.97 6.68 -0.35
C ALA A 181 -23.97 6.66 1.20
N SER A 182 -25.03 6.13 1.83
CA SER A 182 -25.27 6.21 3.30
C SER A 182 -24.50 5.18 4.15
N GLY A 183 -23.68 4.31 3.55
CA GLY A 183 -22.99 3.24 4.26
C GLY A 183 -21.95 3.72 5.28
N THR A 184 -21.35 2.77 6.01
CA THR A 184 -20.22 3.03 6.92
C THR A 184 -18.97 2.39 6.34
N VAL A 185 -17.94 3.19 6.07
CA VAL A 185 -16.64 2.66 5.67
C VAL A 185 -16.10 1.84 6.84
N ASN A 186 -15.63 0.63 6.56
CA ASN A 186 -15.15 -0.31 7.57
C ASN A 186 -13.88 -0.99 7.07
N LEU A 187 -12.76 -0.77 7.78
CA LEU A 187 -11.43 -1.24 7.43
C LEU A 187 -10.88 -2.18 8.48
N TYR A 188 -10.44 -3.36 8.06
CA TYR A 188 -9.81 -4.36 8.90
C TYR A 188 -8.29 -4.32 8.72
N ASN A 189 -7.59 -4.32 9.85
CA ASN A 189 -6.14 -4.25 9.93
C ASN A 189 -5.49 -3.20 9.00
N PRO A 190 -5.98 -1.94 8.94
CA PRO A 190 -5.26 -0.89 8.23
C PRO A 190 -3.87 -0.71 8.82
N ILE A 191 -2.86 -0.72 7.96
CA ILE A 191 -1.44 -0.52 8.29
C ILE A 191 -0.92 0.66 7.49
N LEU A 192 -0.10 1.49 8.13
CA LEU A 192 0.80 2.43 7.46
C LEU A 192 2.24 1.97 7.69
N SER A 193 3.08 2.00 6.67
CA SER A 193 4.51 1.73 6.73
C SER A 193 5.27 2.95 6.25
N VAL A 194 6.29 3.38 7.00
CA VAL A 194 7.12 4.53 6.64
C VAL A 194 8.59 4.12 6.67
N LEU A 195 9.28 4.18 5.54
CA LEU A 195 10.73 3.93 5.46
C LEU A 195 11.44 5.24 5.13
N TYR A 196 12.24 5.75 6.07
CA TYR A 196 13.05 6.95 5.86
C TYR A 196 14.46 6.62 5.34
N PHE A 197 14.95 7.44 4.41
CA PHE A 197 16.31 7.37 3.88
C PHE A 197 16.92 8.77 3.85
N PRO A 198 18.00 9.04 4.61
CA PRO A 198 18.64 10.35 4.61
C PRO A 198 19.35 10.65 3.30
N ASN A 199 19.52 11.93 2.96
CA ASN A 199 20.28 12.35 1.77
C ASN A 199 21.77 11.94 1.82
N SER A 200 22.29 11.65 3.00
CA SER A 200 23.63 11.09 3.21
C SER A 200 23.74 9.61 2.78
N SER A 201 22.61 8.92 2.60
CA SER A 201 22.53 7.54 2.13
C SER A 201 22.88 7.43 0.64
N PRO A 202 23.55 6.36 0.19
CA PRO A 202 23.73 6.09 -1.24
C PRO A 202 22.47 5.56 -1.93
N ILE A 203 21.37 5.39 -1.19
CA ILE A 203 20.07 4.93 -1.71
C ILE A 203 19.43 6.07 -2.51
N LYS A 204 18.90 5.74 -3.69
CA LYS A 204 18.21 6.69 -4.57
C LYS A 204 16.77 6.28 -4.74
N ALA A 205 15.91 7.23 -5.05
CA ALA A 205 14.50 6.94 -5.30
C ALA A 205 13.92 7.85 -6.38
N CYS A 206 12.93 7.36 -7.11
CA CYS A 206 12.09 8.17 -7.98
C CYS A 206 10.63 7.77 -7.82
N ASN A 207 9.74 8.72 -8.12
CA ASN A 207 8.31 8.54 -8.04
C ASN A 207 7.67 9.15 -9.30
N ALA A 208 6.70 8.44 -9.88
CA ALA A 208 5.89 8.96 -10.98
C ALA A 208 4.41 8.78 -10.66
N ASN A 209 3.68 9.89 -10.56
CA ASN A 209 2.23 9.90 -10.36
C ASN A 209 1.59 10.65 -11.52
N LEU A 210 0.52 10.09 -12.07
CA LEU A 210 -0.20 10.74 -13.18
C LEU A 210 -1.12 11.86 -12.69
N ASN A 211 -1.61 11.76 -11.43
CA ASN A 211 -2.60 12.66 -10.83
C ASN A 211 -3.80 12.88 -11.78
N GLY A 212 -4.46 11.78 -12.14
CA GLY A 212 -5.51 11.76 -13.16
C GLY A 212 -5.77 10.35 -13.70
N ASN A 213 -6.54 10.30 -14.78
CA ASN A 213 -6.98 9.06 -15.37
C ASN A 213 -6.08 8.63 -16.53
N TRP A 214 -5.86 7.33 -16.62
CA TRP A 214 -5.26 6.67 -17.76
C TRP A 214 -6.24 5.66 -18.35
N THR A 215 -6.40 5.66 -19.68
CA THR A 215 -7.34 4.77 -20.35
C THR A 215 -6.72 4.05 -21.53
N THR A 216 -7.09 2.79 -21.75
CA THR A 216 -6.76 2.07 -22.99
C THR A 216 -7.83 1.04 -23.35
N SER A 217 -7.98 0.77 -24.64
CA SER A 217 -8.73 -0.38 -25.16
C SER A 217 -7.80 -1.42 -25.81
N SER A 218 -6.48 -1.21 -25.69
CA SER A 218 -5.44 -2.05 -26.30
C SER A 218 -5.18 -3.29 -25.46
N GLU A 219 -5.01 -4.43 -26.13
CA GLU A 219 -4.50 -5.66 -25.52
C GLU A 219 -2.98 -5.66 -25.38
N THR A 220 -2.29 -4.74 -26.06
CA THR A 220 -0.87 -4.51 -25.86
C THR A 220 -0.64 -3.62 -24.65
N LEU A 221 0.29 -4.03 -23.79
CA LEU A 221 0.71 -3.24 -22.64
C LEU A 221 1.35 -1.92 -23.08
N THR A 222 0.88 -0.84 -22.47
CA THR A 222 1.30 0.52 -22.76
C THR A 222 1.76 1.21 -21.49
N GLU A 223 2.70 2.14 -21.63
CA GLU A 223 3.25 2.88 -20.50
C GLU A 223 2.18 3.79 -19.90
N ILE A 224 1.97 3.64 -18.59
CA ILE A 224 1.11 4.51 -17.79
C ILE A 224 1.96 5.67 -17.30
N ASN A 225 2.98 5.34 -16.50
CA ASN A 225 3.93 6.27 -15.89
C ASN A 225 5.34 5.69 -15.96
N SER A 226 6.34 6.58 -15.92
CA SER A 226 7.73 6.20 -15.77
C SER A 226 8.55 7.22 -14.99
N CYS A 227 9.63 6.76 -14.38
CA CYS A 227 10.69 7.62 -13.86
C CYS A 227 12.06 7.01 -14.14
N SER A 228 13.11 7.83 -14.13
CA SER A 228 14.46 7.38 -14.45
C SER A 228 15.42 7.67 -13.30
N LEU A 229 16.37 6.75 -13.07
CA LEU A 229 17.46 6.93 -12.12
C LEU A 229 18.80 6.67 -12.80
N ASN A 230 19.79 7.50 -12.47
CA ASN A 230 21.19 7.21 -12.77
C ASN A 230 21.84 6.48 -11.58
N LEU A 231 22.15 5.20 -11.77
CA LEU A 231 22.64 4.30 -10.74
C LEU A 231 24.17 4.24 -10.78
N PRO A 232 24.87 4.64 -9.69
CA PRO A 232 26.32 4.75 -9.69
C PRO A 232 27.04 3.41 -9.70
N GLN A 233 26.38 2.34 -9.26
CA GLN A 233 26.91 0.98 -9.21
C GLN A 233 25.76 -0.04 -9.34
N ALA A 234 26.09 -1.33 -9.48
CA ALA A 234 25.10 -2.39 -9.44
C ALA A 234 24.43 -2.48 -8.05
N GLY A 235 23.20 -2.98 -8.02
CA GLY A 235 22.41 -3.11 -6.80
C GLY A 235 21.07 -3.77 -7.05
N HIS A 236 20.08 -3.42 -6.23
CA HIS A 236 18.70 -3.86 -6.37
C HIS A 236 17.77 -2.66 -6.48
N VAL A 237 16.67 -2.81 -7.21
CA VAL A 237 15.55 -1.88 -7.22
C VAL A 237 14.33 -2.56 -6.61
N TYR A 238 13.74 -1.94 -5.61
CA TYR A 238 12.38 -2.20 -5.20
C TYR A 238 11.46 -1.28 -6.01
N MET A 239 10.45 -1.88 -6.63
CA MET A 239 9.47 -1.22 -7.47
C MET A 239 8.09 -1.53 -6.89
N ASN A 240 7.25 -0.52 -6.70
CA ASN A 240 5.88 -0.68 -6.26
C ASN A 240 4.99 0.25 -7.09
N ALA A 241 3.93 -0.29 -7.68
CA ALA A 241 2.96 0.47 -8.45
C ALA A 241 1.55 0.16 -7.98
N ASN A 242 0.70 1.17 -7.97
CA ASN A 242 -0.68 1.07 -7.53
C ASN A 242 -1.56 1.95 -8.42
N ALA A 243 -2.82 1.55 -8.62
CA ALA A 243 -3.87 2.40 -9.17
C ALA A 243 -5.24 1.93 -8.69
N SER A 244 -6.25 2.71 -9.03
CA SER A 244 -7.66 2.41 -8.82
C SER A 244 -8.28 2.09 -10.19
N ALA A 245 -8.89 0.92 -10.40
CA ALA A 245 -9.50 0.52 -11.69
C ALA A 245 -11.04 0.60 -11.66
N SER A 246 -11.67 1.14 -12.71
CA SER A 246 -13.14 1.28 -12.77
C SER A 246 -13.78 0.66 -13.99
N PHE A 247 -15.01 0.21 -13.84
CA PHE A 247 -15.91 -0.04 -14.94
C PHE A 247 -16.19 1.25 -15.72
N VAL A 248 -16.30 1.15 -17.05
CA VAL A 248 -16.59 2.30 -17.92
C VAL A 248 -17.75 1.99 -18.85
N ASN A 249 -17.66 0.87 -19.57
CA ASN A 249 -18.63 0.56 -20.62
C ASN A 249 -18.96 -0.92 -20.76
N GLN A 250 -17.98 -1.81 -20.60
CA GLN A 250 -18.14 -3.26 -20.63
C GLN A 250 -17.11 -3.90 -19.71
N ALA A 251 -17.34 -5.15 -19.32
CA ALA A 251 -16.41 -5.88 -18.46
C ALA A 251 -15.05 -6.07 -19.16
N TYR A 252 -13.98 -6.04 -18.37
CA TYR A 252 -12.63 -6.27 -18.84
C TYR A 252 -11.75 -6.83 -17.72
N GLU A 253 -10.71 -7.55 -18.11
CA GLU A 253 -9.59 -7.87 -17.22
C GLU A 253 -8.44 -6.91 -17.55
N VAL A 254 -7.92 -6.21 -16.55
CA VAL A 254 -6.70 -5.41 -16.71
C VAL A 254 -5.49 -6.23 -16.33
N GLU A 255 -4.52 -6.28 -17.24
CA GLU A 255 -3.18 -6.74 -16.92
C GLU A 255 -2.29 -5.55 -16.61
N THR A 256 -1.58 -5.62 -15.49
CA THR A 256 -0.55 -4.66 -15.11
C THR A 256 0.82 -5.31 -14.99
N ARG A 257 1.88 -4.58 -15.35
CA ARG A 257 3.27 -5.04 -15.26
C ARG A 257 4.23 -3.92 -14.88
N LEU A 258 5.39 -4.33 -14.39
CA LEU A 258 6.54 -3.46 -14.20
C LEU A 258 7.57 -3.73 -15.31
N ALA A 259 8.29 -2.69 -15.73
CA ALA A 259 9.38 -2.82 -16.69
C ALA A 259 10.59 -1.97 -16.29
N ILE A 260 11.77 -2.45 -16.69
CA ILE A 260 13.04 -1.73 -16.61
C ILE A 260 13.53 -1.56 -18.05
N ASP A 261 13.75 -0.32 -18.45
CA ASP A 261 14.08 0.12 -19.80
C ASP A 261 13.05 -0.38 -20.83
N THR A 262 13.43 -1.33 -21.67
CA THR A 262 12.57 -1.94 -22.68
C THR A 262 12.11 -3.35 -22.30
N THR A 263 12.43 -3.81 -21.09
CA THR A 263 12.24 -5.20 -20.68
C THR A 263 11.21 -5.32 -19.56
N ASN A 264 10.20 -6.16 -19.78
CA ASN A 264 9.23 -6.50 -18.75
C ASN A 264 9.89 -7.28 -17.60
N VAL A 265 9.53 -6.93 -16.37
CA VAL A 265 9.99 -7.61 -15.17
C VAL A 265 9.21 -8.91 -15.00
N ALA A 266 9.91 -10.04 -15.07
CA ALA A 266 9.35 -11.36 -14.83
C ALA A 266 8.67 -11.43 -13.45
N GLY A 267 7.45 -11.97 -13.39
CA GLY A 267 6.70 -12.12 -12.14
C GLY A 267 5.90 -10.89 -11.67
N SER A 268 6.04 -9.73 -12.32
CA SER A 268 5.30 -8.49 -12.01
C SER A 268 3.84 -8.43 -12.46
N TYR A 269 3.44 -9.40 -13.28
CA TYR A 269 2.13 -9.57 -13.94
C TYR A 269 1.03 -9.68 -12.90
N ARG A 270 0.10 -8.74 -12.87
CA ARG A 270 -1.09 -8.80 -12.02
C ARG A 270 -2.32 -8.57 -12.88
N TRP A 271 -3.34 -9.34 -12.61
CA TRP A 271 -4.63 -9.27 -13.28
C TRP A 271 -5.73 -8.95 -12.29
N THR A 272 -6.76 -8.28 -12.77
CA THR A 272 -7.92 -7.87 -11.99
C THR A 272 -9.11 -7.76 -12.91
N ASN A 273 -10.18 -8.47 -12.56
CA ASN A 273 -11.45 -8.40 -13.29
C ASN A 273 -12.23 -7.18 -12.85
N ILE A 274 -12.68 -6.42 -13.84
CA ILE A 274 -13.54 -5.26 -13.68
C ILE A 274 -14.85 -5.59 -14.37
N GLU A 275 -15.83 -5.95 -13.56
CA GLU A 275 -17.12 -6.43 -14.02
C GLU A 275 -18.13 -5.30 -14.14
N SER A 276 -19.24 -5.56 -14.84
CA SER A 276 -20.34 -4.60 -14.87
C SER A 276 -20.85 -4.36 -13.47
N ASP A 277 -20.77 -3.13 -13.04
CA ASP A 277 -21.56 -2.66 -11.93
C ASP A 277 -22.51 -1.56 -12.41
N THR A 278 -23.33 -1.13 -11.46
CA THR A 278 -24.27 -0.05 -11.66
C THR A 278 -23.77 1.21 -10.94
N GLY A 279 -22.46 1.26 -10.62
CA GLY A 279 -21.76 2.31 -9.89
C GLY A 279 -21.19 3.40 -10.80
N ASP A 280 -20.75 4.48 -10.17
CA ASP A 280 -20.23 5.72 -10.75
C ASP A 280 -18.70 5.86 -10.62
N GLY A 281 -18.02 4.77 -10.23
CA GLY A 281 -16.72 4.85 -9.60
C GLY A 281 -15.81 3.67 -9.79
N THR A 282 -14.82 3.57 -8.91
CA THR A 282 -13.69 2.64 -9.03
C THR A 282 -13.95 1.40 -8.22
N ASP A 283 -13.73 0.25 -8.82
CA ASP A 283 -14.22 -1.01 -8.29
C ASP A 283 -13.09 -1.76 -7.63
N GLU A 284 -11.90 -1.77 -8.23
CA GLU A 284 -10.80 -2.56 -7.71
C GLU A 284 -9.53 -1.74 -7.49
N SER A 285 -8.75 -2.13 -6.49
CA SER A 285 -7.36 -1.69 -6.39
C SER A 285 -6.47 -2.59 -7.22
N VAL A 286 -5.64 -2.00 -8.09
CA VAL A 286 -4.56 -2.71 -8.77
C VAL A 286 -3.24 -2.37 -8.08
N ALA A 287 -2.44 -3.39 -7.80
CA ALA A 287 -1.16 -3.22 -7.10
C ALA A 287 -0.15 -4.28 -7.56
N THR A 288 1.09 -3.88 -7.80
CA THR A 288 2.17 -4.81 -8.10
C THR A 288 3.47 -4.30 -7.52
N SER A 289 4.30 -5.20 -7.00
CA SER A 289 5.64 -4.85 -6.56
C SER A 289 6.65 -5.94 -6.87
N GLN A 290 7.89 -5.53 -7.12
CA GLN A 290 9.00 -6.41 -7.45
C GLN A 290 10.30 -5.90 -6.84
N LEU A 291 11.20 -6.85 -6.60
CA LEU A 291 12.60 -6.60 -6.27
C LEU A 291 13.46 -7.22 -7.35
N MET A 292 14.27 -6.41 -8.03
CA MET A 292 15.08 -6.85 -9.17
C MET A 292 16.53 -6.40 -9.03
N PRO A 293 17.52 -7.23 -9.43
CA PRO A 293 18.88 -6.75 -9.60
C PRO A 293 18.94 -5.73 -10.75
N VAL A 294 19.82 -4.75 -10.63
CA VAL A 294 20.03 -3.71 -11.65
C VAL A 294 21.52 -3.37 -11.74
N THR A 295 21.98 -3.06 -12.95
CA THR A 295 23.36 -2.65 -13.22
C THR A 295 23.57 -1.16 -12.94
N SER A 296 24.84 -0.71 -12.99
CA SER A 296 25.13 0.73 -13.04
C SER A 296 24.69 1.32 -14.38
N GLY A 297 24.24 2.58 -14.37
CA GLY A 297 23.83 3.30 -15.56
C GLY A 297 22.51 4.04 -15.37
N THR A 298 22.04 4.68 -16.43
CA THR A 298 20.71 5.30 -16.44
C THR A 298 19.69 4.26 -16.84
N HIS A 299 18.71 4.04 -15.97
CA HIS A 299 17.61 3.12 -16.18
C HIS A 299 16.28 3.87 -16.10
N SER A 300 15.35 3.51 -16.97
CA SER A 300 13.94 3.92 -16.93
C SER A 300 13.12 2.82 -16.27
N PHE A 301 12.29 3.19 -15.30
CA PHE A 301 11.38 2.29 -14.61
C PHE A 301 9.96 2.65 -14.99
N LYS A 302 9.15 1.64 -15.32
CA LYS A 302 7.84 1.86 -15.94
C LYS A 302 6.75 1.03 -15.27
N PHE A 303 5.58 1.63 -15.16
CA PHE A 303 4.33 0.95 -14.85
C PHE A 303 3.53 0.83 -16.14
N LEU A 304 3.17 -0.40 -16.51
CA LEU A 304 2.49 -0.72 -17.76
C LEU A 304 1.11 -1.31 -17.46
N ALA A 305 0.12 -1.03 -18.30
CA ALA A 305 -1.15 -1.75 -18.31
C ALA A 305 -1.68 -1.98 -19.73
N GLY A 306 -2.60 -2.93 -19.83
CA GLY A 306 -3.37 -3.25 -21.03
C GLY A 306 -4.56 -4.12 -20.65
N ARG A 307 -5.44 -4.37 -21.63
CA ARG A 307 -6.57 -5.27 -21.46
C ARG A 307 -6.13 -6.71 -21.74
N SER A 308 -6.21 -7.62 -20.78
CA SER A 308 -5.90 -9.03 -21.03
C SER A 308 -7.11 -9.80 -21.55
N ALA A 309 -8.32 -9.46 -21.07
CA ALA A 309 -9.56 -10.10 -21.48
C ALA A 309 -10.73 -9.11 -21.52
N GLY A 310 -11.85 -9.55 -22.12
CA GLY A 310 -13.06 -8.75 -22.28
C GLY A 310 -12.96 -7.67 -23.38
N THR A 311 -13.98 -6.83 -23.44
CA THR A 311 -14.18 -5.82 -24.51
C THR A 311 -14.28 -4.39 -23.98
N GLY A 312 -14.24 -4.22 -22.65
CA GLY A 312 -14.25 -2.93 -21.99
C GLY A 312 -13.04 -2.04 -22.28
N THR A 313 -13.15 -0.79 -21.86
CA THR A 313 -12.03 0.17 -21.82
C THR A 313 -11.42 0.12 -20.42
N VAL A 314 -10.14 -0.23 -20.34
CA VAL A 314 -9.37 -0.14 -19.11
C VAL A 314 -9.32 1.32 -18.69
N ASN A 315 -9.72 1.62 -17.46
CA ASN A 315 -9.59 2.95 -16.87
C ASN A 315 -8.94 2.85 -15.49
N LEU A 316 -7.78 3.50 -15.35
CA LEU A 316 -6.98 3.54 -14.13
C LEU A 316 -6.91 4.99 -13.60
N PHE A 317 -7.37 5.19 -12.37
CA PHE A 317 -7.27 6.44 -11.63
C PHE A 317 -5.99 6.50 -10.80
N ASP A 318 -5.35 7.66 -10.84
CA ASP A 318 -4.17 8.04 -10.07
C ASP A 318 -3.10 6.94 -9.99
N PRO A 319 -2.70 6.38 -11.15
CA PRO A 319 -1.61 5.42 -11.18
C PRO A 319 -0.35 6.06 -10.59
N SER A 320 0.32 5.32 -9.73
CA SER A 320 1.58 5.69 -9.09
C SER A 320 2.63 4.61 -9.29
N LEU A 321 3.89 5.04 -9.39
CA LEU A 321 5.07 4.19 -9.44
C LEU A 321 6.12 4.73 -8.48
N SER A 322 6.47 3.94 -7.47
CA SER A 322 7.54 4.19 -6.51
C SER A 322 8.73 3.28 -6.78
N ILE A 323 9.92 3.87 -6.92
CA ILE A 323 11.19 3.14 -7.14
C ILE A 323 12.17 3.50 -6.03
N ILE A 324 12.74 2.49 -5.38
CA ILE A 324 13.82 2.64 -4.41
C ILE A 324 15.00 1.77 -4.87
N TYR A 325 16.12 2.41 -5.17
CA TYR A 325 17.37 1.75 -5.51
C TYR A 325 18.25 1.59 -4.28
N PHE A 326 18.69 0.37 -4.04
CA PHE A 326 19.66 0.00 -3.04
C PHE A 326 20.97 -0.45 -3.70
N PRO A 327 22.08 0.27 -3.50
CA PRO A 327 23.37 -0.19 -3.97
C PRO A 327 23.75 -1.54 -3.34
N ALA A 328 24.59 -2.32 -4.03
CA ALA A 328 25.07 -3.60 -3.51
C ALA A 328 25.67 -3.43 -2.09
N GLY A 329 25.21 -4.26 -1.15
CA GLY A 329 25.62 -4.22 0.25
C GLY A 329 24.95 -3.15 1.14
N ALA A 330 24.14 -2.24 0.58
CA ALA A 330 23.44 -1.23 1.38
C ALA A 330 22.30 -1.82 2.24
N VAL A 331 21.59 -2.81 1.69
CA VAL A 331 20.53 -3.56 2.37
C VAL A 331 20.63 -5.04 1.99
N ASN A 332 20.18 -5.91 2.88
CA ASN A 332 19.84 -7.29 2.53
C ASN A 332 18.43 -7.26 1.95
N ALA A 333 18.32 -7.53 0.64
CA ALA A 333 17.04 -7.58 -0.04
C ALA A 333 16.88 -8.96 -0.68
N VAL A 334 15.76 -9.60 -0.41
CA VAL A 334 15.43 -10.91 -0.98
C VAL A 334 14.01 -10.92 -1.50
N ARG A 335 13.81 -11.60 -2.62
CA ARG A 335 12.49 -11.91 -3.17
C ARG A 335 12.26 -13.40 -2.96
N CYS A 336 11.36 -13.75 -2.05
CA CYS A 336 10.86 -15.09 -1.88
C CYS A 336 9.73 -15.40 -2.90
N GLY A 337 9.64 -16.66 -3.32
CA GLY A 337 8.62 -17.12 -4.28
C GLY A 337 9.09 -17.07 -5.73
N GLN A 338 8.49 -17.90 -6.58
CA GLN A 338 8.92 -18.02 -7.97
C GLN A 338 8.60 -16.74 -8.74
N GLY A 339 9.58 -16.20 -9.47
CA GLY A 339 9.42 -15.08 -10.42
C GLY A 339 8.56 -15.40 -11.64
N GLY A 340 7.63 -16.36 -11.53
CA GLY A 340 6.98 -17.05 -12.65
C GLY A 340 5.58 -17.56 -12.32
N ALA A 341 5.08 -18.49 -13.14
CA ALA A 341 3.71 -19.04 -13.18
C ALA A 341 3.31 -19.92 -11.98
N GLY A 342 3.89 -19.70 -10.80
CA GLY A 342 3.54 -20.44 -9.60
C GLY A 342 2.10 -20.15 -9.21
N SER A 343 1.34 -21.19 -8.86
CA SER A 343 0.05 -21.07 -8.20
C SER A 343 0.11 -21.76 -6.84
N TRP A 344 -0.72 -21.28 -5.94
CA TRP A 344 -0.96 -21.86 -4.63
C TRP A 344 -2.45 -22.12 -4.51
N SER A 345 -2.81 -23.22 -3.85
CA SER A 345 -4.19 -23.50 -3.54
C SER A 345 -4.34 -24.12 -2.16
N ASN A 346 -5.44 -23.80 -1.47
CA ASN A 346 -5.72 -24.34 -0.15
C ASN A 346 -7.23 -24.42 0.10
N ALA A 347 -7.72 -25.62 0.37
CA ALA A 347 -9.14 -25.90 0.65
C ALA A 347 -9.43 -26.04 2.15
N ILE A 348 -8.43 -25.86 3.02
CA ILE A 348 -8.57 -26.02 4.47
C ILE A 348 -8.31 -24.71 5.22
N ASN A 349 -8.80 -24.65 6.45
CA ASN A 349 -8.75 -23.48 7.32
C ASN A 349 -7.45 -23.29 8.13
N THR A 350 -6.38 -23.98 7.71
CA THR A 350 -5.04 -23.90 8.29
C THR A 350 -4.11 -23.13 7.37
N PHE A 351 -3.33 -22.21 7.95
CA PHE A 351 -2.32 -21.46 7.20
C PHE A 351 -1.29 -22.39 6.55
N SER A 352 -1.02 -22.17 5.27
CA SER A 352 0.08 -22.79 4.54
C SER A 352 0.86 -21.74 3.76
N THR A 353 2.11 -22.06 3.43
CA THR A 353 3.04 -21.13 2.78
C THR A 353 2.72 -20.96 1.30
N LEU A 354 2.55 -19.70 0.88
CA LEU A 354 2.48 -19.30 -0.53
C LEU A 354 3.87 -19.03 -1.09
N ALA A 355 4.69 -18.30 -0.32
CA ALA A 355 6.07 -17.97 -0.66
C ALA A 355 6.89 -17.84 0.64
N SER A 356 8.12 -18.36 0.63
CA SER A 356 9.01 -18.25 1.79
C SER A 356 10.48 -18.22 1.39
N CYS A 357 11.29 -17.59 2.23
CA CYS A 357 12.74 -17.65 2.13
C CYS A 357 13.38 -17.39 3.49
N SER A 358 14.67 -17.68 3.61
CA SER A 358 15.44 -17.36 4.80
C SER A 358 16.48 -16.30 4.46
N MET A 359 16.73 -15.39 5.40
CA MET A 359 17.68 -14.30 5.21
C MET A 359 18.42 -14.05 6.53
N LEU A 360 19.73 -13.77 6.40
CA LEU A 360 20.51 -13.23 7.51
C LEU A 360 20.13 -11.75 7.72
N THR A 361 19.66 -11.41 8.90
CA THR A 361 19.34 -10.03 9.31
C THR A 361 20.34 -9.52 10.33
N GLY A 362 20.53 -8.20 10.37
CA GLY A 362 21.08 -7.52 11.53
C GLY A 362 20.00 -7.30 12.61
N ASN A 363 20.38 -6.69 13.73
CA ASN A 363 19.41 -6.16 14.67
C ASN A 363 18.68 -4.97 14.03
N GLY A 364 17.35 -4.98 13.99
CA GLY A 364 16.58 -3.88 13.44
C GLY A 364 15.21 -4.28 12.97
N VAL A 365 14.64 -3.48 12.08
CA VAL A 365 13.34 -3.72 11.47
C VAL A 365 13.51 -4.38 10.12
N VAL A 366 12.55 -5.21 9.77
CA VAL A 366 12.37 -5.77 8.45
C VAL A 366 11.09 -5.23 7.84
N PHE A 367 11.18 -4.82 6.58
CA PHE A 367 10.02 -4.52 5.75
C PHE A 367 9.68 -5.74 4.89
N MET A 368 8.40 -6.09 4.88
CA MET A 368 7.84 -7.18 4.08
C MET A 368 6.77 -6.61 3.15
N ASP A 369 6.80 -7.02 1.90
CA ASP A 369 5.75 -6.72 0.91
C ASP A 369 5.34 -8.02 0.22
N GLY A 370 4.09 -8.41 0.42
CA GLY A 370 3.47 -9.60 -0.13
C GLY A 370 2.53 -9.19 -1.25
N ASN A 371 2.67 -9.81 -2.41
CA ASN A 371 1.80 -9.52 -3.54
C ASN A 371 1.44 -10.77 -4.34
N ALA A 372 0.20 -10.83 -4.82
CA ALA A 372 -0.32 -11.93 -5.63
C ALA A 372 -1.59 -11.50 -6.39
N SER A 373 -2.04 -12.33 -7.33
CA SER A 373 -3.42 -12.30 -7.84
C SER A 373 -4.20 -13.45 -7.22
N ALA A 374 -5.47 -13.23 -6.90
CA ALA A 374 -6.38 -14.22 -6.37
C ALA A 374 -7.56 -14.34 -7.33
N GLY A 375 -8.03 -15.56 -7.56
CA GLY A 375 -9.18 -15.76 -8.44
C GLY A 375 -9.60 -17.23 -8.44
N LEU A 376 -10.61 -17.56 -9.23
CA LEU A 376 -11.03 -18.95 -9.38
C LEU A 376 -10.05 -19.77 -10.23
N ASN A 377 -10.18 -21.09 -10.20
CA ASN A 377 -9.43 -21.98 -11.10
C ASN A 377 -10.29 -22.47 -12.29
N SER A 378 -11.56 -22.05 -12.34
CA SER A 378 -12.52 -22.33 -13.41
C SER A 378 -13.76 -21.43 -13.27
N ALA A 379 -14.50 -21.20 -14.36
CA ALA A 379 -15.78 -20.47 -14.38
C ALA A 379 -16.86 -21.05 -13.45
N SER A 380 -16.76 -22.34 -13.13
CA SER A 380 -17.66 -23.03 -12.20
C SER A 380 -17.08 -23.16 -10.79
N GLY A 381 -15.99 -22.45 -10.50
CA GLY A 381 -15.37 -22.45 -9.18
C GLY A 381 -16.34 -21.93 -8.12
N ALA A 382 -16.40 -22.60 -6.97
CA ALA A 382 -17.19 -22.10 -5.86
C ALA A 382 -16.51 -20.89 -5.23
N ALA A 383 -17.30 -19.92 -4.79
CA ALA A 383 -16.84 -18.74 -4.08
C ALA A 383 -16.03 -19.12 -2.83
N TRP A 384 -15.06 -18.28 -2.49
CA TRP A 384 -14.23 -18.45 -1.30
C TRP A 384 -13.74 -17.12 -0.76
N GLU A 385 -13.54 -17.08 0.56
CA GLU A 385 -12.82 -16.01 1.24
C GLU A 385 -11.47 -16.54 1.71
N GLY A 386 -10.39 -15.83 1.37
CA GLY A 386 -9.03 -16.20 1.78
C GLY A 386 -8.50 -15.25 2.83
N LEU A 387 -7.81 -15.78 3.84
CA LEU A 387 -7.06 -14.99 4.81
C LEU A 387 -5.57 -15.19 4.60
N PHE A 388 -4.83 -14.10 4.41
CA PHE A 388 -3.40 -14.07 4.11
C PHE A 388 -2.64 -13.26 5.15
N ARG A 389 -1.44 -13.69 5.51
CA ARG A 389 -0.59 -12.99 6.49
C ARG A 389 0.89 -13.24 6.28
N PHE A 390 1.72 -12.38 6.86
CA PHE A 390 3.14 -12.67 7.03
C PHE A 390 3.38 -13.56 8.25
N SER A 391 4.48 -14.32 8.20
CA SER A 391 5.01 -15.04 9.35
C SER A 391 6.53 -14.97 9.38
N ILE A 392 7.08 -14.92 10.59
CA ILE A 392 8.52 -14.98 10.84
C ILE A 392 8.79 -16.14 11.78
N ASP A 393 9.71 -17.04 11.40
CA ASP A 393 10.08 -18.22 12.20
C ASP A 393 8.87 -19.09 12.59
N GLY A 394 7.94 -19.24 11.64
CA GLY A 394 6.69 -19.98 11.82
C GLY A 394 5.62 -19.23 12.64
N THR A 395 5.93 -18.06 13.18
CA THR A 395 4.99 -17.24 13.96
C THR A 395 4.27 -16.26 13.03
N GLY A 396 2.95 -16.39 12.90
CA GLY A 396 2.13 -15.52 12.06
C GLY A 396 1.89 -14.13 12.68
N LEU A 397 1.98 -13.08 11.87
CA LEU A 397 1.81 -11.68 12.27
C LEU A 397 0.37 -11.23 12.01
N ALA A 398 -0.50 -11.31 13.03
CA ALA A 398 -1.94 -11.05 12.85
C ALA A 398 -2.29 -9.63 12.42
N THR A 399 -1.46 -8.65 12.76
CA THR A 399 -1.61 -7.27 12.30
C THR A 399 -1.51 -7.13 10.78
N THR A 400 -0.95 -8.12 10.08
CA THR A 400 -0.73 -8.14 8.63
C THR A 400 -1.80 -8.93 7.87
N ASP A 401 -2.82 -9.40 8.58
CA ASP A 401 -3.92 -10.18 8.01
C ASP A 401 -4.64 -9.37 6.92
N ARG A 402 -4.82 -9.99 5.76
CA ARG A 402 -5.60 -9.51 4.63
C ARG A 402 -6.61 -10.57 4.23
N TRP A 403 -7.85 -10.15 4.16
CA TRP A 403 -8.95 -10.93 3.62
C TRP A 403 -9.24 -10.51 2.20
N ILE A 404 -9.73 -11.47 1.41
CA ILE A 404 -10.19 -11.23 0.05
C ILE A 404 -11.33 -12.18 -0.28
N ASN A 405 -12.41 -11.62 -0.83
CA ASN A 405 -13.52 -12.40 -1.35
C ASN A 405 -13.34 -12.62 -2.86
N VAL A 406 -13.48 -13.87 -3.27
CA VAL A 406 -13.41 -14.32 -4.65
C VAL A 406 -14.70 -15.01 -5.01
N TYR A 407 -15.35 -14.54 -6.08
CA TYR A 407 -16.70 -14.94 -6.47
C TYR A 407 -16.69 -15.61 -7.86
N PRO A 408 -17.69 -16.46 -8.17
CA PRO A 408 -17.95 -16.94 -9.52
C PRO A 408 -18.02 -15.80 -10.53
N ASP A 409 -17.13 -15.85 -11.52
CA ASP A 409 -17.09 -14.91 -12.62
C ASP A 409 -16.98 -15.67 -13.96
N SER A 410 -16.63 -14.95 -15.03
CA SER A 410 -16.52 -15.55 -16.36
C SER A 410 -15.38 -16.59 -16.50
N GLY A 411 -14.52 -16.75 -15.48
CA GLY A 411 -13.69 -17.94 -15.28
C GLY A 411 -12.32 -17.93 -15.91
N ASP A 412 -11.67 -16.78 -16.04
CA ASP A 412 -10.27 -16.64 -16.46
C ASP A 412 -9.27 -16.78 -15.29
N GLY A 413 -9.77 -16.65 -14.06
CA GLY A 413 -9.12 -17.11 -12.85
C GLY A 413 -8.26 -16.09 -12.12
N THR A 414 -8.39 -14.79 -12.42
CA THR A 414 -7.68 -13.75 -11.69
C THR A 414 -8.51 -12.49 -11.42
N ASP A 415 -9.31 -12.61 -10.37
CA ASP A 415 -10.41 -11.71 -10.11
C ASP A 415 -9.96 -10.50 -9.27
N ARG A 416 -8.94 -10.68 -8.43
CA ARG A 416 -8.49 -9.70 -7.43
C ARG A 416 -6.97 -9.66 -7.28
N VAL A 417 -6.47 -8.55 -6.76
CA VAL A 417 -5.06 -8.41 -6.34
C VAL A 417 -4.94 -8.38 -4.82
N ILE A 418 -4.01 -9.17 -4.29
CA ILE A 418 -3.57 -9.07 -2.90
C ILE A 418 -2.30 -8.24 -2.89
N ASN A 419 -2.30 -7.13 -2.15
CA ASN A 419 -1.07 -6.46 -1.73
C ASN A 419 -1.12 -6.21 -0.22
N SER A 420 -0.10 -6.68 0.48
CA SER A 420 0.04 -6.49 1.92
C SER A 420 1.44 -6.01 2.21
N GLN A 421 1.57 -5.21 3.26
CA GLN A 421 2.84 -4.72 3.72
C GLN A 421 2.91 -4.84 5.23
N GLY A 422 4.10 -5.14 5.72
CA GLY A 422 4.28 -5.50 7.11
C GLY A 422 5.66 -5.15 7.59
N LEU A 423 5.73 -4.99 8.89
CA LEU A 423 6.88 -4.44 9.57
C LEU A 423 7.12 -5.24 10.85
N ALA A 424 8.36 -5.66 11.09
CA ALA A 424 8.69 -6.44 12.27
C ALA A 424 10.09 -6.14 12.79
N LEU A 425 10.24 -6.05 14.12
CA LEU A 425 11.54 -5.99 14.78
C LEU A 425 12.14 -7.39 14.90
N LEU A 426 13.41 -7.52 14.51
CA LEU A 426 14.17 -8.75 14.62
C LEU A 426 15.54 -8.54 15.26
N SER A 427 15.98 -9.58 15.94
CA SER A 427 17.36 -9.74 16.33
C SER A 427 18.25 -10.03 15.11
N GLN A 428 19.55 -9.86 15.30
CA GLN A 428 20.54 -10.38 14.37
C GLN A 428 20.47 -11.90 14.35
N GLY A 429 20.34 -12.49 13.16
CA GLY A 429 20.22 -13.93 13.00
C GLY A 429 19.75 -14.33 11.62
N VAL A 430 19.69 -15.64 11.37
CA VAL A 430 19.00 -16.17 10.19
C VAL A 430 17.55 -16.35 10.58
N HIS A 431 16.66 -15.59 9.94
CA HIS A 431 15.22 -15.69 10.12
C HIS A 431 14.57 -16.26 8.87
N SER A 432 13.52 -17.05 9.06
CA SER A 432 12.65 -17.51 8.00
C SER A 432 11.44 -16.59 7.87
N PHE A 433 11.15 -16.17 6.65
CA PHE A 433 10.03 -15.31 6.32
C PHE A 433 9.09 -16.06 5.41
N ALA A 434 7.79 -15.95 5.65
CA ALA A 434 6.79 -16.50 4.75
C ALA A 434 5.58 -15.59 4.60
N PHE A 435 5.01 -15.62 3.40
CA PHE A 435 3.68 -15.15 3.09
C PHE A 435 2.78 -16.38 3.05
N THR A 436 1.79 -16.42 3.93
CA THR A 436 0.97 -17.59 4.21
C THR A 436 -0.50 -17.27 4.01
N GLY A 437 -1.31 -18.29 3.76
CA GLY A 437 -2.74 -18.13 3.51
C GLY A 437 -3.54 -19.36 3.87
N ARG A 438 -4.84 -19.18 4.01
CA ARG A 438 -5.82 -20.24 4.25
C ARG A 438 -7.16 -19.92 3.62
N LEU A 439 -7.98 -20.94 3.45
CA LEU A 439 -9.41 -20.74 3.28
C LEU A 439 -9.98 -20.21 4.61
N TYR A 440 -10.63 -19.07 4.58
CA TYR A 440 -11.29 -18.48 5.74
C TYR A 440 -12.78 -18.86 5.77
N ALA A 441 -13.48 -18.66 4.65
CA ALA A 441 -14.88 -19.01 4.49
C ALA A 441 -15.19 -19.47 3.05
N GLY A 442 -16.40 -19.98 2.84
CA GLY A 442 -16.86 -20.53 1.56
C GLY A 442 -16.64 -22.04 1.39
N THR A 443 -17.12 -22.55 0.27
CA THR A 443 -17.03 -23.97 -0.11
C THR A 443 -16.00 -24.22 -1.21
N GLY A 444 -15.42 -23.15 -1.76
CA GLY A 444 -14.36 -23.20 -2.75
C GLY A 444 -12.98 -23.58 -2.19
N THR A 445 -11.99 -23.53 -3.07
CA THR A 445 -10.58 -23.65 -2.73
C THR A 445 -9.94 -22.29 -2.92
N ALA A 446 -9.25 -21.76 -1.92
CA ALA A 446 -8.52 -20.51 -2.09
C ALA A 446 -7.42 -20.72 -3.13
N HIS A 447 -7.40 -19.89 -4.17
CA HIS A 447 -6.48 -20.00 -5.31
C HIS A 447 -5.74 -18.69 -5.52
N VAL A 448 -4.42 -18.76 -5.48
CA VAL A 448 -3.54 -17.60 -5.57
C VAL A 448 -2.47 -17.82 -6.62
N TYR A 449 -2.30 -16.84 -7.49
CA TYR A 449 -1.39 -16.85 -8.63
C TYR A 449 -0.23 -15.91 -8.39
N ARG A 450 0.96 -16.39 -8.73
CA ARG A 450 2.24 -15.68 -8.68
C ARG A 450 2.52 -15.03 -7.32
N PRO A 451 2.32 -15.73 -6.19
CA PRO A 451 2.62 -15.13 -4.90
C PRO A 451 4.11 -14.81 -4.79
N ALA A 452 4.40 -13.59 -4.36
CA ALA A 452 5.74 -13.15 -4.05
C ALA A 452 5.76 -12.51 -2.66
N LEU A 453 6.89 -12.67 -1.99
CA LEU A 453 7.21 -11.96 -0.75
C LEU A 453 8.56 -11.28 -0.96
N ILE A 454 8.59 -9.96 -0.84
CA ILE A 454 9.80 -9.16 -0.83
C ILE A 454 10.13 -8.87 0.63
N VAL A 455 11.38 -9.12 1.02
CA VAL A 455 11.87 -8.85 2.36
C VAL A 455 13.09 -7.93 2.25
N LEU A 456 13.03 -6.79 2.91
CA LEU A 456 14.10 -5.80 3.00
C LEU A 456 14.55 -5.70 4.46
N ALA A 457 15.84 -5.94 4.71
CA ALA A 457 16.46 -5.84 6.02
C ALA A 457 17.76 -5.03 5.95
N SER A 458 18.08 -4.34 7.03
CA SER A 458 19.33 -3.56 7.17
C SER A 458 20.38 -4.47 7.79
N PRO A 459 21.55 -4.64 7.17
CA PRO A 459 22.60 -5.51 7.68
C PRO A 459 23.36 -4.92 8.86
N THR A 460 23.35 -3.60 9.05
CA THR A 460 24.32 -2.93 9.94
C THR A 460 23.74 -1.85 10.86
N LYS A 461 22.46 -1.48 10.70
CA LYS A 461 21.88 -0.35 11.43
C LYS A 461 20.44 -0.62 11.85
N ILE A 462 20.16 -0.26 13.10
CA ILE A 462 18.85 -0.30 13.74
C ILE A 462 17.91 0.60 12.94
N PHE A 463 16.91 0.01 12.30
CA PHE A 463 15.70 0.75 11.93
C PHE A 463 15.00 1.11 13.24
N ILE A 464 14.77 2.40 13.44
CA ILE A 464 14.24 2.95 14.67
C ILE A 464 12.73 2.97 14.59
N PRO A 465 12.00 2.36 15.53
CA PRO A 465 10.62 2.71 15.73
C PRO A 465 10.58 4.13 16.31
N ALA A 466 9.82 5.03 15.70
CA ALA A 466 9.60 6.32 16.35
C ALA A 466 8.87 6.13 17.67
N ALA A 467 9.19 7.02 18.61
CA ALA A 467 8.32 7.27 19.74
C ALA A 467 6.95 7.72 19.20
N ILE A 468 5.93 6.87 19.35
CA ILE A 468 4.54 7.33 19.36
C ILE A 468 4.40 8.11 20.67
N LYS A 469 4.06 9.39 20.56
CA LYS A 469 3.59 10.15 21.73
C LYS A 469 2.11 9.93 21.93
#